data_AF-A0A4Y1WSR8-F1
#
_entry.id   AF-A0A4Y1WSR8-F1
#
_cell.length_a   1.000
_cell.length_b   1.000
_cell.length_c   1.000
_cell.angle_alpha   90.00
_cell.angle_beta   90.00
_cell.angle_gamma   90.00
#
_symmetry.space_group_name_H-M   'P 1'
#
loop_
_entity.id
_entity.type
_entity.pdbx_description
1 polymer ?
#
loop_
_entity_poly.entity_id
_entity_poly.type
_entity_poly.pdbx_seq_one_letter_code
_entity_poly.pdbx_strand_id
1 'polypeptide(L)'
;MLTLGVACWAFGTQAQTFDTRLLSQYDASVLRELYPVCRHTTVSAEQQVRLAERIRQENLRFAELIRCDGGVLAPASETELERMRDNALREILTEEQLLQYYRYEALPAAYARGREAKKIVSKQLQLTYMELKYVNNAFFVIEQETQAAKKFWRGNPAEARDRIRSVYEREIAQLEAKSGIRIDKQMRAVRVVELTDYAPLMPAGK
;
A
#
# COMPACT_ATOMS: atom_id res chain seq x y z
N MET A 1 29.90 -1.35 8.31
CA MET A 1 29.04 -0.21 8.68
C MET A 1 27.92 -0.10 7.66
N LEU A 2 26.77 -0.70 7.95
CA LEU A 2 25.57 -0.60 7.12
C LEU A 2 24.86 0.69 7.47
N THR A 3 24.80 1.61 6.52
CA THR A 3 24.03 2.85 6.63
C THR A 3 22.57 2.52 6.88
N LEU A 4 22.11 2.86 8.08
CA LEU A 4 20.71 2.91 8.52
C LEU A 4 19.94 3.93 7.68
N GLY A 5 19.52 3.52 6.49
CA GLY A 5 18.48 4.20 5.73
C GLY A 5 17.13 3.67 6.17
N VAL A 6 16.47 4.37 7.08
CA VAL A 6 15.02 4.28 7.24
C VAL A 6 14.44 4.62 5.87
N ALA A 7 14.06 3.61 5.08
CA ALA A 7 13.13 3.80 3.98
C ALA A 7 11.74 4.06 4.60
N CYS A 8 11.63 5.16 5.35
CA CYS A 8 10.51 6.05 5.12
C CYS A 8 10.57 6.24 3.61
N TRP A 9 9.64 5.61 2.90
CA TRP A 9 9.20 6.14 1.63
C TRP A 9 8.63 7.53 1.97
N ALA A 10 9.54 8.48 2.16
CA ALA A 10 9.28 9.87 2.00
C ALA A 10 8.70 9.92 0.60
N PHE A 11 7.40 10.14 0.52
CA PHE A 11 6.76 10.61 -0.69
C PHE A 11 7.57 11.83 -1.09
N GLY A 12 8.58 11.63 -1.95
CA GLY A 12 9.30 12.70 -2.58
C GLY A 12 8.22 13.50 -3.30
N THR A 13 7.94 14.68 -2.78
CA THR A 13 6.94 15.61 -3.29
C THR A 13 7.44 16.19 -4.62
N GLN A 14 7.68 15.35 -5.62
CA GLN A 14 7.53 15.81 -6.98
C GLN A 14 6.02 15.92 -7.20
N ALA A 15 5.57 17.14 -7.46
CA ALA A 15 4.18 17.42 -7.77
C ALA A 15 3.74 16.43 -8.87
N GLN A 16 2.82 15.56 -8.50
CA GLN A 16 2.24 14.54 -9.36
C GLN A 16 1.43 15.24 -10.46
N THR A 17 1.98 15.24 -11.67
CA THR A 17 1.53 16.05 -12.80
C THR A 17 0.30 15.44 -13.45
N PHE A 18 -0.88 15.70 -12.92
CA PHE A 18 -2.12 15.52 -13.66
C PHE A 18 -2.19 16.58 -14.77
N ASP A 19 -2.06 16.17 -16.03
CA ASP A 19 -2.00 17.13 -17.15
C ASP A 19 -3.40 17.63 -17.52
N THR A 20 -3.81 18.73 -16.91
CA THR A 20 -5.15 19.32 -17.11
C THR A 20 -5.41 19.80 -18.52
N ARG A 21 -4.36 20.11 -19.31
CA ARG A 21 -4.51 20.57 -20.70
C ARG A 21 -4.76 19.38 -21.61
N LEU A 22 -3.89 18.37 -21.56
CA LEU A 22 -4.02 17.18 -22.40
C LEU A 22 -5.27 16.37 -22.07
N LEU A 23 -5.67 16.33 -20.80
CA LEU A 23 -6.81 15.54 -20.35
C LEU A 23 -8.15 16.28 -20.43
N SER A 24 -8.16 17.58 -20.78
CA SER A 24 -9.40 18.38 -20.87
C SER A 24 -10.44 17.87 -21.88
N GLN A 25 -10.01 17.01 -22.81
CA GLN A 25 -10.87 16.37 -23.82
C GLN A 25 -11.66 15.17 -23.30
N TYR A 26 -11.36 14.65 -22.10
CA TYR A 26 -12.04 13.48 -21.52
C TYR A 26 -13.12 13.90 -20.52
N ASP A 27 -14.16 13.07 -20.42
CA ASP A 27 -15.26 13.27 -19.49
C ASP A 27 -14.81 13.27 -18.02
N ALA A 28 -15.55 13.97 -17.16
CA ALA A 28 -15.24 14.07 -15.73
C ALA A 28 -15.19 12.71 -15.01
N SER A 29 -15.92 11.70 -15.47
CA SER A 29 -15.85 10.33 -14.95
C SER A 29 -14.46 9.72 -15.18
N VAL A 30 -13.95 9.84 -16.41
CA VAL A 30 -12.60 9.39 -16.78
C VAL A 30 -11.55 10.10 -15.93
N LEU A 31 -11.65 11.42 -15.79
CA LEU A 31 -10.71 12.20 -14.99
C LEU A 31 -10.71 11.80 -13.52
N ARG A 32 -11.91 11.54 -12.95
CA ARG A 32 -12.06 11.11 -11.55
C ARG A 32 -11.40 9.77 -11.28
N GLU A 33 -11.48 8.84 -12.23
CA GLU A 33 -10.88 7.51 -12.11
C GLU A 33 -9.39 7.49 -12.43
N LEU A 34 -8.93 8.38 -13.31
CA LEU A 34 -7.52 8.52 -13.64
C LEU A 34 -6.73 9.24 -12.53
N TYR A 35 -7.36 10.21 -11.87
CA TYR A 35 -6.69 11.07 -10.89
C TYR A 35 -5.93 10.31 -9.78
N PRO A 36 -6.47 9.24 -9.17
CA PRO A 36 -5.73 8.45 -8.19
C PRO A 36 -4.50 7.74 -8.75
N VAL A 37 -4.44 7.45 -10.05
CA VAL A 37 -3.23 6.87 -10.66
C VAL A 37 -2.18 7.97 -10.88
N CYS A 38 -2.60 9.18 -11.28
CA CYS A 38 -1.70 10.30 -11.55
C CYS A 38 -1.18 10.99 -10.29
N ARG A 39 -2.05 11.22 -9.30
CA ARG A 39 -1.64 11.33 -7.90
C ARG A 39 -0.97 10.00 -7.54
N HIS A 40 -0.21 9.81 -6.50
CA HIS A 40 0.39 8.51 -6.11
C HIS A 40 1.39 7.85 -7.06
N THR A 41 1.36 8.01 -8.40
CA THR A 41 2.42 7.51 -9.30
C THR A 41 2.88 8.55 -10.30
N THR A 42 4.18 8.54 -10.62
CA THR A 42 4.74 9.45 -11.63
C THR A 42 4.49 8.87 -13.02
N VAL A 43 3.35 9.23 -13.63
CA VAL A 43 2.97 8.81 -14.98
C VAL A 43 3.29 9.89 -16.01
N SER A 44 3.88 9.49 -17.13
CA SER A 44 4.16 10.39 -18.25
C SER A 44 2.86 10.90 -18.89
N ALA A 45 2.94 12.02 -19.61
CA ALA A 45 1.79 12.54 -20.37
C ALA A 45 1.19 11.51 -21.33
N GLU A 46 2.05 10.72 -22.00
CA GLU A 46 1.62 9.63 -22.88
C GLU A 46 0.88 8.52 -22.10
N GLN A 47 1.42 8.10 -20.95
CA GLN A 47 0.77 7.11 -20.10
C GLN A 47 -0.59 7.62 -19.61
N GLN A 48 -0.71 8.90 -19.25
CA GLN A 48 -1.97 9.51 -18.82
C GLN A 48 -3.03 9.46 -19.91
N VAL A 49 -2.69 9.80 -21.15
CA VAL A 49 -3.62 9.74 -22.29
C VAL A 49 -4.03 8.29 -22.58
N ARG A 50 -3.06 7.35 -22.59
CA ARG A 50 -3.36 5.93 -22.78
C ARG A 50 -4.28 5.38 -21.69
N LEU A 51 -4.04 5.74 -20.43
CA LEU A 51 -4.89 5.35 -19.31
C LEU A 51 -6.28 5.97 -19.44
N ALA A 52 -6.38 7.27 -19.74
CA ALA A 52 -7.65 7.96 -19.95
C ALA A 52 -8.49 7.25 -21.04
N GLU A 53 -7.85 6.84 -22.13
CA GLU A 53 -8.52 6.13 -23.22
C GLU A 53 -8.98 4.73 -22.80
N ARG A 54 -8.17 3.97 -22.06
CA ARG A 54 -8.60 2.66 -21.52
C ARG A 54 -9.76 2.80 -20.54
N ILE A 55 -9.74 3.82 -19.68
CA ILE A 55 -10.81 4.13 -18.73
C ILE A 55 -12.10 4.52 -19.49
N ARG A 56 -11.98 5.32 -20.56
CA ARG A 56 -13.12 5.67 -21.41
C ARG A 56 -13.75 4.43 -22.04
N GLN A 57 -12.94 3.50 -22.54
CA GLN A 57 -13.41 2.23 -23.10
C GLN A 57 -14.10 1.35 -22.04
N GLU A 58 -13.53 1.27 -20.85
CA GLU A 58 -14.13 0.57 -19.70
C GLU A 58 -15.47 1.19 -19.30
N ASN A 59 -15.59 2.53 -19.28
CA ASN A 59 -16.84 3.23 -18.95
C ASN A 59 -17.93 3.01 -20.00
N LEU A 60 -17.57 2.98 -21.28
CA LEU A 60 -18.50 2.60 -22.35
C LEU A 60 -18.96 1.15 -22.17
N ARG A 61 -18.02 0.25 -21.87
CA ARG A 61 -18.32 -1.17 -21.63
C ARG A 61 -19.22 -1.36 -20.41
N PHE A 62 -18.99 -0.63 -19.33
CA PHE A 62 -19.84 -0.62 -18.14
C PHE A 62 -21.29 -0.23 -18.48
N ALA A 63 -21.49 0.82 -19.28
CA ALA A 63 -22.82 1.24 -19.70
C ALA A 63 -23.53 0.19 -20.57
N GLU A 64 -22.79 -0.52 -21.42
CA GLU A 64 -23.32 -1.65 -22.19
C GLU A 64 -23.72 -2.81 -21.29
N LEU A 65 -22.84 -3.22 -20.36
CA LEU A 65 -23.07 -4.34 -19.46
C LEU A 65 -24.28 -4.08 -18.55
N ILE A 66 -24.42 -2.87 -17.99
CA ILE A 66 -25.61 -2.51 -17.21
C ILE A 66 -26.90 -2.67 -18.03
N ARG A 67 -26.90 -2.25 -19.29
CA ARG A 67 -28.07 -2.44 -20.16
C ARG A 67 -28.36 -3.91 -20.42
N CYS A 68 -27.34 -4.70 -20.72
CA CYS A 68 -27.46 -6.13 -20.99
C CYS A 68 -27.96 -6.90 -19.75
N ASP A 69 -27.53 -6.50 -18.56
CA ASP A 69 -27.87 -7.14 -17.30
C ASP A 69 -29.18 -6.59 -16.68
N GLY A 70 -29.97 -5.83 -17.44
CA GLY A 70 -31.29 -5.35 -16.99
C GLY A 70 -31.25 -4.23 -15.95
N GLY A 71 -30.17 -3.43 -15.94
CA GLY A 71 -30.00 -2.29 -15.05
C GLY A 71 -29.19 -2.56 -13.78
N VAL A 72 -28.71 -3.79 -13.58
CA VAL A 72 -27.88 -4.18 -12.43
C VAL A 72 -26.65 -4.91 -12.93
N LEU A 73 -25.46 -4.44 -12.57
CA LEU A 73 -24.22 -5.09 -12.99
C LEU A 73 -24.11 -6.51 -12.39
N ALA A 74 -24.06 -7.53 -13.23
CA ALA A 74 -23.91 -8.91 -12.79
C ALA A 74 -22.48 -9.19 -12.29
N PRO A 75 -22.26 -10.19 -11.39
CA PRO A 75 -20.92 -10.52 -10.89
C PRO A 75 -19.90 -10.88 -11.98
N ALA A 76 -20.35 -11.50 -13.07
CA ALA A 76 -19.50 -11.82 -14.23
C ALA A 76 -19.05 -10.54 -14.97
N SER A 77 -19.96 -9.59 -15.14
CA SER A 77 -19.72 -8.28 -15.75
C SER A 77 -18.77 -7.42 -14.89
N GLU A 78 -18.93 -7.45 -13.57
CA GLU A 78 -18.01 -6.82 -12.63
C GLU A 78 -16.60 -7.41 -12.75
N THR A 79 -16.49 -8.74 -12.78
CA THR A 79 -15.20 -9.43 -12.98
C THR A 79 -14.56 -9.08 -14.33
N GLU A 80 -15.36 -8.87 -15.39
CA GLU A 80 -14.86 -8.44 -16.70
C GLU A 80 -14.23 -7.05 -16.61
N LEU A 81 -14.93 -6.08 -16.00
CA LEU A 81 -14.44 -4.71 -15.84
C LEU A 81 -13.18 -4.65 -14.97
N GLU A 82 -13.14 -5.40 -13.86
CA GLU A 82 -11.93 -5.53 -13.03
C GLU A 82 -10.73 -6.03 -13.84
N ARG A 83 -10.93 -7.03 -14.71
CA ARG A 83 -9.87 -7.53 -15.60
C ARG A 83 -9.45 -6.49 -16.63
N MET A 84 -10.40 -5.73 -17.20
CA MET A 84 -10.08 -4.65 -18.13
C MET A 84 -9.18 -3.61 -17.46
N ARG A 85 -9.53 -3.19 -16.23
CA ARG A 85 -8.73 -2.24 -15.44
C ARG A 85 -7.35 -2.80 -15.11
N ASP A 86 -7.27 -4.03 -14.59
CA ASP A 86 -6.01 -4.68 -14.22
C ASP A 86 -5.09 -4.82 -15.44
N ASN A 87 -5.64 -5.19 -16.60
CA ASN A 87 -4.88 -5.33 -17.84
C ASN A 87 -4.38 -3.97 -18.36
N ALA A 88 -5.24 -2.94 -18.35
CA ALA A 88 -4.85 -1.60 -18.77
C ALA A 88 -3.69 -1.05 -17.92
N LEU A 89 -3.77 -1.22 -16.59
CA LEU A 89 -2.71 -0.81 -15.68
C LEU A 89 -1.40 -1.56 -15.93
N ARG A 90 -1.45 -2.89 -16.11
CA ARG A 90 -0.26 -3.72 -16.41
C ARG A 90 0.37 -3.42 -17.77
N GLU A 91 -0.44 -3.06 -18.76
CA GLU A 91 0.05 -2.75 -20.11
C GLU A 91 0.72 -1.37 -20.18
N ILE A 92 0.24 -0.40 -19.41
CA ILE A 92 0.66 1.00 -19.54
C ILE A 92 1.70 1.40 -18.49
N LEU A 93 1.59 0.88 -17.26
CA LEU A 93 2.49 1.22 -16.17
C LEU A 93 3.70 0.28 -16.13
N THR A 94 4.83 0.81 -15.68
CA THR A 94 5.97 -0.03 -15.30
C THR A 94 5.63 -0.84 -14.04
N GLU A 95 6.38 -1.91 -13.78
CA GLU A 95 6.21 -2.72 -12.57
C GLU A 95 6.30 -1.88 -11.28
N GLU A 96 7.23 -0.93 -11.24
CA GLU A 96 7.42 -0.03 -10.10
C GLU A 96 6.23 0.91 -9.90
N GLN A 97 5.76 1.54 -10.97
CA GLN A 97 4.58 2.41 -10.96
C GLN A 97 3.34 1.62 -10.51
N LEU A 98 3.14 0.42 -11.06
CA LEU A 98 2.00 -0.42 -10.72
C LEU A 98 2.01 -0.84 -9.25
N LEU A 99 3.17 -1.25 -8.74
CA LEU A 99 3.32 -1.63 -7.33
C LEU A 99 3.09 -0.42 -6.41
N GLN A 100 3.55 0.77 -6.80
CA GLN A 100 3.29 2.01 -6.07
C GLN A 100 1.80 2.35 -6.03
N TYR A 101 1.09 2.18 -7.16
CA TYR A 101 -0.35 2.37 -7.22
C TYR A 101 -1.10 1.36 -6.31
N TYR A 102 -0.74 0.08 -6.35
CA TYR A 102 -1.38 -0.92 -5.48
C TYR A 102 -1.10 -0.72 -3.99
N ARG A 103 0.08 -0.19 -3.63
CA ARG A 103 0.36 0.26 -2.26
C ARG A 103 -0.56 1.40 -1.83
N TYR A 104 -0.92 2.29 -2.75
CA TYR A 104 -1.88 3.35 -2.47
C TYR A 104 -3.29 2.80 -2.24
N GLU A 105 -3.78 1.92 -3.12
CA GLU A 105 -5.09 1.28 -2.96
C GLU A 105 -5.21 0.52 -1.62
N ALA A 106 -4.09 -0.01 -1.12
CA ALA A 106 -4.01 -0.72 0.15
C ALA A 106 -4.04 0.20 1.40
N LEU A 107 -3.92 1.53 1.26
CA LEU A 107 -3.82 2.44 2.41
C LEU A 107 -4.97 2.31 3.42
N PRO A 108 -6.26 2.23 3.02
CA PRO A 108 -7.35 2.10 3.99
C PRO A 108 -7.23 0.85 4.86
N ALA A 109 -6.91 -0.29 4.24
CA ALA A 109 -6.68 -1.55 4.94
C ALA A 109 -5.46 -1.48 5.86
N ALA A 110 -4.35 -0.89 5.36
CA ALA A 110 -3.13 -0.72 6.13
C ALA A 110 -3.32 0.16 7.38
N TYR A 111 -4.03 1.27 7.25
CA TYR A 111 -4.38 2.12 8.38
C TYR A 111 -5.30 1.42 9.39
N ALA A 112 -6.28 0.64 8.91
CA ALA A 112 -7.14 -0.15 9.79
C ALA A 112 -6.31 -1.18 10.57
N ARG A 113 -5.41 -1.89 9.90
CA ARG A 113 -4.57 -2.92 10.51
C ARG A 113 -3.59 -2.36 11.53
N GLY A 114 -2.92 -1.23 11.23
CA GLY A 114 -2.03 -0.57 12.18
C GLY A 114 -2.75 -0.14 13.46
N ARG A 115 -3.96 0.45 13.33
CA ARG A 115 -4.80 0.84 14.49
C ARG A 115 -5.26 -0.37 15.29
N GLU A 116 -5.66 -1.43 14.62
CA GLU A 116 -6.08 -2.68 15.27
C GLU A 116 -4.92 -3.30 16.06
N ALA A 117 -3.74 -3.42 15.45
CA ALA A 117 -2.55 -3.95 16.11
C ALA A 117 -2.20 -3.16 17.37
N LYS A 118 -2.19 -1.83 17.27
CA LYS A 118 -2.01 -0.93 18.42
C LYS A 118 -3.02 -1.26 19.53
N LYS A 119 -4.31 -1.36 19.21
CA LYS A 119 -5.38 -1.66 20.18
C LYS A 119 -5.21 -3.03 20.84
N ILE A 120 -4.79 -4.05 20.08
CA ILE A 120 -4.58 -5.41 20.60
C ILE A 120 -3.38 -5.44 21.56
N VAL A 121 -2.27 -4.83 21.17
CA VAL A 121 -1.03 -4.87 21.96
C VAL A 121 -1.12 -4.01 23.22
N SER A 122 -1.80 -2.85 23.16
CA SER A 122 -2.06 -2.00 24.34
C SER A 122 -2.83 -2.69 25.46
N LYS A 123 -3.57 -3.77 25.15
CA LYS A 123 -4.27 -4.57 26.16
C LYS A 123 -3.37 -5.58 26.86
N GLN A 124 -2.21 -5.90 26.26
CA GLN A 124 -1.29 -6.92 26.73
C GLN A 124 -0.09 -6.31 27.46
N LEU A 125 0.37 -5.13 27.01
CA LEU A 125 1.52 -4.44 27.56
C LEU A 125 1.20 -2.96 27.79
N GLN A 126 1.75 -2.38 28.86
CA GLN A 126 1.80 -0.93 29.02
C GLN A 126 2.86 -0.36 28.07
N LEU A 127 2.41 0.31 27.03
CA LEU A 127 3.28 0.85 25.98
C LEU A 127 3.40 2.37 26.08
N THR A 128 4.61 2.87 25.84
CA THR A 128 4.88 4.29 25.61
C THR A 128 4.28 4.75 24.27
N TYR A 129 4.17 6.07 24.10
CA TYR A 129 3.73 6.66 22.84
C TYR A 129 4.58 6.21 21.63
N MET A 130 5.90 6.10 21.82
CA MET A 130 6.82 5.69 20.75
C MET A 130 6.67 4.22 20.38
N GLU A 131 6.53 3.34 21.35
CA GLU A 131 6.28 1.92 21.11
C GLU A 131 4.95 1.70 20.36
N LEU A 132 3.90 2.44 20.74
CA LEU A 132 2.63 2.42 20.02
C LEU A 132 2.77 2.87 18.56
N LYS A 133 3.62 3.88 18.29
CA LYS A 133 3.92 4.35 16.94
C LYS A 133 4.67 3.27 16.15
N TYR A 134 5.64 2.58 16.75
CA TYR A 134 6.37 1.50 16.08
C TYR A 134 5.47 0.31 15.76
N VAL A 135 4.63 -0.13 16.71
CA VAL A 135 3.65 -1.21 16.47
C VAL A 135 2.70 -0.81 15.33
N ASN A 136 2.11 0.39 15.39
CA ASN A 136 1.22 0.87 14.35
C ASN A 136 1.88 0.86 12.97
N ASN A 137 3.12 1.36 12.88
CA ASN A 137 3.83 1.47 11.61
C ASN A 137 4.24 0.10 11.05
N ALA A 138 4.71 -0.83 11.88
CA ALA A 138 5.08 -2.17 11.43
C ALA A 138 3.87 -2.89 10.80
N PHE A 139 2.73 -2.90 11.49
CA PHE A 139 1.53 -3.56 10.98
C PHE A 139 0.86 -2.81 9.83
N PHE A 140 1.02 -1.49 9.74
CA PHE A 140 0.65 -0.71 8.55
C PHE A 140 1.44 -1.18 7.33
N VAL A 141 2.78 -1.24 7.42
CA VAL A 141 3.64 -1.62 6.29
C VAL A 141 3.40 -3.07 5.89
N ILE A 142 3.29 -3.99 6.85
CA ILE A 142 2.99 -5.40 6.60
C ILE A 142 1.72 -5.54 5.78
N GLU A 143 0.63 -4.87 6.18
CA GLU A 143 -0.66 -4.97 5.49
C GLU A 143 -0.61 -4.33 4.11
N GLN A 144 0.00 -3.14 4.00
CA GLN A 144 0.12 -2.43 2.74
C GLN A 144 0.84 -3.27 1.68
N GLU A 145 2.01 -3.80 2.02
CA GLU A 145 2.79 -4.66 1.13
C GLU A 145 2.06 -5.99 0.87
N THR A 146 1.31 -6.50 1.85
CA THR A 146 0.54 -7.75 1.68
C THR A 146 -0.54 -7.61 0.63
N GLN A 147 -1.34 -6.55 0.71
CA GLN A 147 -2.41 -6.29 -0.26
C GLN A 147 -1.84 -5.97 -1.64
N ALA A 148 -0.81 -5.13 -1.70
CA ALA A 148 -0.13 -4.81 -2.96
C ALA A 148 0.45 -6.06 -3.62
N ALA A 149 1.10 -6.95 -2.84
CA ALA A 149 1.67 -8.18 -3.35
C ALA A 149 0.61 -9.15 -3.88
N LYS A 150 -0.50 -9.35 -3.16
CA LYS A 150 -1.59 -10.22 -3.62
C LYS A 150 -2.14 -9.78 -4.97
N LYS A 151 -2.28 -8.47 -5.19
CA LYS A 151 -2.78 -7.91 -6.46
C LYS A 151 -1.74 -7.98 -7.57
N PHE A 152 -0.48 -7.63 -7.28
CA PHE A 152 0.62 -7.63 -8.25
C PHE A 152 0.94 -9.04 -8.77
N TRP A 153 1.06 -10.01 -7.87
CA TRP A 153 1.40 -11.41 -8.19
C TRP A 153 0.17 -12.34 -8.20
N ARG A 154 -1.01 -11.85 -8.60
CA ARG A 154 -2.25 -12.67 -8.68
C ARG A 154 -2.06 -13.94 -9.51
N GLY A 155 -1.23 -13.88 -10.57
CA GLY A 155 -0.87 -15.03 -11.40
C GLY A 155 0.27 -15.90 -10.86
N ASN A 156 1.00 -15.45 -9.83
CA ASN A 156 2.07 -16.20 -9.17
C ASN A 156 1.93 -16.16 -7.63
N PRO A 157 1.00 -16.94 -7.05
CA PRO A 157 0.77 -16.94 -5.61
C PRO A 157 1.96 -17.41 -4.75
N ALA A 158 2.93 -18.12 -5.34
CA ALA A 158 4.15 -18.53 -4.64
C ALA A 158 5.04 -17.31 -4.35
N GLU A 159 5.32 -16.51 -5.37
CA GLU A 159 6.11 -15.28 -5.25
C GLU A 159 5.44 -14.25 -4.35
N ALA A 160 4.11 -14.12 -4.44
CA ALA A 160 3.34 -13.29 -3.51
C ALA A 160 3.60 -13.70 -2.05
N ARG A 161 3.53 -14.99 -1.74
CA ARG A 161 3.73 -15.53 -0.38
C ARG A 161 5.16 -15.30 0.10
N ASP A 162 6.15 -15.52 -0.74
CA ASP A 162 7.56 -15.30 -0.38
C ASP A 162 7.84 -13.82 -0.09
N ARG A 163 7.29 -12.91 -0.89
CA ARG A 163 7.40 -11.47 -0.66
C ARG A 163 6.74 -11.05 0.65
N ILE A 164 5.51 -11.53 0.91
CA ILE A 164 4.76 -11.25 2.14
C ILE A 164 5.54 -11.74 3.36
N ARG A 165 6.08 -12.97 3.31
CA ARG A 165 6.89 -13.54 4.38
C ARG A 165 8.11 -12.67 4.69
N SER A 166 8.86 -12.28 3.65
CA SER A 166 10.06 -11.45 3.80
C SER A 166 9.75 -10.08 4.42
N VAL A 167 8.66 -9.42 4.00
CA VAL A 167 8.23 -8.16 4.60
C VAL A 167 7.85 -8.35 6.06
N TYR A 168 7.06 -9.38 6.37
CA TYR A 168 6.66 -9.66 7.75
C TYR A 168 7.87 -9.87 8.66
N GLU A 169 8.81 -10.74 8.27
CA GLU A 169 10.02 -11.02 9.04
C GLU A 169 10.86 -9.76 9.26
N ARG A 170 11.04 -8.94 8.22
CA ARG A 170 11.77 -7.67 8.30
C ARG A 170 11.11 -6.69 9.27
N GLU A 171 9.80 -6.45 9.12
CA GLU A 171 9.11 -5.44 9.94
C GLU A 171 8.99 -5.86 11.40
N ILE A 172 8.79 -7.15 11.69
CA ILE A 172 8.79 -7.65 13.08
C ILE A 172 10.19 -7.56 13.70
N ALA A 173 11.24 -7.92 12.97
CA ALA A 173 12.61 -7.78 13.46
C ALA A 173 12.98 -6.30 13.73
N GLN A 174 12.55 -5.38 12.86
CA GLN A 174 12.76 -3.95 13.08
C GLN A 174 11.96 -3.41 14.26
N LEU A 175 10.72 -3.89 14.45
CA LEU A 175 9.91 -3.54 15.62
C LEU A 175 10.61 -3.97 16.90
N GLU A 176 11.06 -5.23 16.96
CA GLU A 176 11.77 -5.78 18.12
C GLU A 176 13.03 -4.97 18.42
N ALA A 177 13.86 -4.68 17.42
CA ALA A 177 15.08 -3.90 17.58
C ALA A 177 14.83 -2.46 18.05
N LYS A 178 13.72 -1.83 17.64
CA LYS A 178 13.41 -0.43 17.99
C LYS A 178 12.65 -0.26 19.31
N SER A 179 11.95 -1.30 19.75
CA SER A 179 11.00 -1.21 20.88
C SER A 179 11.24 -2.22 22.00
N GLY A 180 12.08 -3.25 21.78
CA GLY A 180 12.23 -4.37 22.71
C GLY A 180 10.99 -5.26 22.81
N ILE A 181 10.01 -5.09 21.92
CA ILE A 181 8.74 -5.83 21.91
C ILE A 181 8.75 -6.83 20.77
N ARG A 182 8.53 -8.10 21.10
CA ARG A 182 8.30 -9.16 20.13
C ARG A 182 6.80 -9.43 20.02
N ILE A 183 6.30 -9.51 18.79
CA ILE A 183 4.90 -9.83 18.49
C ILE A 183 4.86 -11.03 17.55
N ASP A 184 4.13 -12.08 17.92
CA ASP A 184 3.96 -13.27 17.09
C ASP A 184 2.81 -13.15 16.08
N LYS A 185 2.61 -14.19 15.27
CA LYS A 185 1.55 -14.25 14.25
C LYS A 185 0.13 -14.26 14.84
N GLN A 186 -0.01 -14.63 16.12
CA GLN A 186 -1.27 -14.62 16.86
C GLN A 186 -1.49 -13.30 17.60
N MET A 187 -0.68 -12.27 17.32
CA MET A 187 -0.71 -10.95 17.97
C MET A 187 -0.42 -11.00 19.48
N ARG A 188 0.26 -12.04 19.97
CA ARG A 188 0.76 -12.07 21.34
C ARG A 188 2.02 -11.23 21.43
N ALA A 189 2.02 -10.28 22.35
CA ALA A 189 3.11 -9.33 22.54
C ALA A 189 3.82 -9.59 23.85
N VAL A 190 5.15 -9.67 23.81
CA VAL A 190 6.00 -9.84 25.00
C VAL A 190 7.15 -8.87 24.94
N ARG A 191 7.56 -8.36 26.11
CA ARG A 191 8.77 -7.56 26.26
C ARG A 191 9.96 -8.51 26.33
N VAL A 192 10.87 -8.40 25.38
CA VAL A 192 12.05 -9.28 25.26
C VAL A 192 13.35 -8.56 25.59
N VAL A 193 13.32 -7.22 25.61
CA VAL A 193 14.40 -6.37 26.10
C VAL A 193 13.76 -5.30 26.98
N GLU A 194 14.19 -5.19 28.24
CA GLU A 194 13.86 -4.01 29.02
C GLU A 194 14.75 -2.87 28.52
N LEU A 195 14.16 -1.74 28.15
CA LEU A 195 14.89 -0.54 27.69
C LEU A 195 15.89 0.02 28.74
N THR A 196 15.97 -0.57 29.93
CA THR A 196 17.03 -0.36 30.93
C THR A 196 18.39 -0.95 30.55
N ASP A 197 18.47 -1.81 29.53
CA ASP A 197 19.76 -2.38 29.06
C ASP A 197 20.52 -1.45 28.10
N TYR A 198 19.91 -0.34 27.67
CA TYR A 198 20.66 0.78 27.11
C TYR A 198 21.08 1.70 28.25
N ALA A 199 22.24 1.39 28.84
CA ALA A 199 22.96 2.35 29.66
C ALA A 199 23.05 3.69 28.90
N PRO A 200 22.68 4.83 29.50
CA PRO A 200 22.93 6.12 28.87
C PRO A 200 24.44 6.23 28.68
N LEU A 201 24.90 6.36 27.43
CA LEU A 201 26.21 6.88 27.10
C LEU A 201 26.24 8.37 27.49
N MET A 202 26.10 8.65 28.79
CA MET A 202 26.49 9.92 29.36
C MET A 202 27.98 9.80 29.65
N PRO A 203 28.86 10.58 28.99
CA PRO A 203 30.26 10.62 29.39
C PRO A 203 30.29 11.06 30.86
N ALA A 204 30.97 10.28 31.70
CA ALA A 204 31.20 10.66 33.08
C ALA A 204 31.90 12.02 33.08
N GLY A 205 31.20 13.04 33.60
CA GLY A 205 31.80 14.34 33.84
C GLY A 205 33.04 14.17 34.72
N LYS A 206 34.17 14.65 34.20
CA LYS A 206 35.28 15.13 35.00
C LYS A 206 35.41 16.61 34.73
#